data_AF-G7KQY9-F1
#
_entry.id   AF-G7KQY9-F1
#
_cell.length_a   1.000
_cell.length_b   1.000
_cell.length_c   1.000
_cell.angle_alpha   90.00
_cell.angle_beta   90.00
_cell.angle_gamma   90.00
#
_symmetry.space_group_name_H-M   'P 1'
#
loop_
_entity.id
_entity.type
_entity.pdbx_description
1 polymer ?
#
loop_
_entity_poly.entity_id
_entity_poly.type
_entity_poly.pdbx_seq_one_letter_code
_entity_poly.pdbx_strand_id
1 'polypeptide(L)'
;MTKNNDERSDSHEDKQKRLTMKKNKRRNVSRLGGSGLSLNAFANAKSNNSGYNPSLIKKQREIYNNAKKVKKYKKMLKQQNHQSDPSVSQRHIENLNETEEDKDKNGRRRRKKDSAFSLEELYKKQHEEKERERMEREAVFKEKKEQREKAEARRKSLREKMFKKTRKGQPIMKYRIEHLLETIQGSAGNKS
;
A
#
# COMPACT_ATOMS: atom_id res chain seq x y z
N MET A 1 50.66 -53.09 -24.43
CA MET A 1 49.32 -52.52 -24.19
C MET A 1 49.44 -51.44 -23.13
N THR A 2 49.56 -50.19 -23.53
CA THR A 2 49.73 -49.03 -22.64
C THR A 2 48.36 -48.49 -22.23
N LYS A 3 48.12 -48.41 -20.91
CA LYS A 3 46.98 -47.71 -20.30
C LYS A 3 47.40 -46.25 -20.10
N ASN A 4 46.70 -45.32 -20.74
CA ASN A 4 46.85 -43.88 -20.47
C ASN A 4 45.83 -43.47 -19.41
N ASN A 5 46.33 -42.99 -18.27
CA ASN A 5 45.58 -42.32 -17.22
C ASN A 5 45.61 -40.81 -17.50
N ASP A 6 44.48 -40.22 -17.90
CA ASP A 6 44.33 -38.76 -17.97
C ASP A 6 43.77 -38.22 -16.65
N GLU A 7 44.65 -37.95 -15.68
CA GLU A 7 44.31 -37.14 -14.52
C GLU A 7 44.27 -35.66 -14.90
N ARG A 8 43.06 -35.16 -15.17
CA ARG A 8 42.79 -33.72 -15.35
C ARG A 8 42.99 -32.99 -14.01
N SER A 9 44.12 -32.32 -13.86
CA SER A 9 44.40 -31.40 -12.75
C SER A 9 43.49 -30.16 -12.84
N ASP A 10 42.41 -30.14 -12.05
CA ASP A 10 41.45 -29.03 -11.98
C ASP A 10 42.09 -27.86 -11.20
N SER A 11 42.57 -26.85 -11.92
CA SER A 11 43.34 -25.73 -11.37
C SER A 11 42.51 -24.89 -10.37
N HIS A 12 43.17 -24.34 -9.35
CA HIS A 12 42.52 -23.51 -8.33
C HIS A 12 41.89 -22.24 -8.94
N GLU A 13 42.43 -21.74 -10.05
CA GLU A 13 41.86 -20.62 -10.82
C GLU A 13 40.57 -21.00 -11.54
N ASP A 14 40.45 -22.21 -12.09
CA ASP A 14 39.24 -22.65 -12.79
C ASP A 14 38.08 -22.86 -11.82
N LYS A 15 38.36 -23.34 -10.60
CA LYS A 15 37.38 -23.37 -9.50
C LYS A 15 36.93 -21.96 -9.11
N GLN A 16 37.85 -21.00 -8.98
CA GLN A 16 37.53 -19.60 -8.68
C GLN A 16 36.72 -18.93 -9.81
N LYS A 17 37.07 -19.16 -11.08
CA LYS A 17 36.33 -18.69 -12.27
C LYS A 17 34.93 -19.30 -12.35
N ARG A 18 34.76 -20.60 -12.05
CA ARG A 18 33.43 -21.25 -11.98
C ARG A 18 32.58 -20.68 -10.84
N LEU A 19 33.17 -20.42 -9.66
CA LEU A 19 32.46 -19.83 -8.52
C LEU A 19 32.02 -18.39 -8.78
N THR A 20 32.88 -17.56 -9.38
CA THR A 20 32.56 -16.17 -9.74
C THR A 20 31.50 -16.11 -10.85
N MET A 21 31.61 -16.93 -11.90
CA MET A 21 30.58 -17.09 -12.93
C MET A 21 29.22 -17.52 -12.36
N LYS A 22 29.21 -18.48 -11.42
CA LYS A 22 27.98 -18.96 -10.75
C LYS A 22 27.37 -17.88 -9.85
N LYS A 23 28.20 -17.05 -9.19
CA LYS A 23 27.76 -15.90 -8.37
C LYS A 23 27.16 -14.78 -9.22
N ASN A 24 27.75 -14.51 -10.40
CA ASN A 24 27.26 -13.48 -11.33
C ASN A 24 25.95 -13.90 -12.01
N LYS A 25 25.78 -15.18 -12.38
CA LYS A 25 24.50 -15.71 -12.88
C LYS A 25 23.36 -15.55 -11.87
N ARG A 26 23.60 -15.75 -10.56
CA ARG A 26 22.59 -15.55 -9.50
C ARG A 26 22.20 -14.08 -9.29
N ARG A 27 23.14 -13.13 -9.45
CA ARG A 27 22.88 -11.68 -9.32
C ARG A 27 22.02 -11.12 -10.47
N ASN A 28 22.11 -11.71 -11.66
CA ASN A 28 21.32 -11.28 -12.81
C ASN A 28 19.85 -11.76 -12.74
N VAL A 29 19.58 -12.92 -12.14
CA VAL A 29 18.21 -13.40 -11.93
C VAL A 29 17.43 -12.50 -10.96
N SER A 30 18.10 -11.86 -9.98
CA SER A 30 17.44 -10.93 -9.06
C SER A 30 17.07 -9.56 -9.68
N ARG A 31 17.64 -9.17 -10.83
CA ARG A 31 17.38 -7.86 -11.46
C ARG A 31 16.12 -7.83 -12.32
N LEU A 32 15.56 -9.00 -12.67
CA LEU A 32 14.34 -9.15 -13.47
C LEU A 32 13.14 -9.68 -12.64
N GLY A 33 13.19 -9.58 -11.31
CA GLY A 33 12.13 -10.11 -10.45
C GLY A 33 12.27 -11.62 -10.24
N GLY A 34 13.41 -12.03 -9.68
CA GLY A 34 13.72 -13.42 -9.39
C GLY A 34 12.60 -14.14 -8.63
N SER A 35 12.14 -15.24 -9.22
CA SER A 35 11.06 -16.13 -8.76
C SER A 35 9.74 -15.41 -8.52
N GLY A 36 8.95 -15.24 -9.59
CA GLY A 36 7.52 -14.98 -9.46
C GLY A 36 6.84 -16.00 -8.53
N LEU A 37 5.68 -15.64 -7.99
CA LEU A 37 4.87 -16.51 -7.14
C LEU A 37 4.77 -17.91 -7.78
N SER A 38 5.06 -18.95 -6.99
CA SER A 38 4.97 -20.33 -7.47
C SER A 38 3.58 -20.61 -8.03
N LEU A 39 3.46 -21.52 -9.00
CA LEU A 39 2.17 -21.92 -9.56
C LEU A 39 1.17 -22.33 -8.45
N ASN A 40 1.67 -23.00 -7.41
CA ASN A 40 0.90 -23.32 -6.20
C ASN A 40 0.42 -22.08 -5.44
N ALA A 41 1.24 -21.03 -5.34
CA ALA A 41 0.83 -19.77 -4.71
C ALA A 41 -0.24 -19.03 -5.54
N PHE A 42 -0.14 -19.08 -6.87
CA PHE A 42 -1.16 -18.51 -7.76
C PHE A 42 -2.48 -19.29 -7.70
N ALA A 43 -2.41 -20.63 -7.73
CA ALA A 43 -3.56 -21.50 -7.57
C ALA A 43 -4.23 -21.28 -6.20
N ASN A 44 -3.45 -21.25 -5.11
CA ASN A 44 -3.95 -21.02 -3.75
C ASN A 44 -4.56 -19.62 -3.54
N ALA A 45 -4.11 -18.61 -4.29
CA ALA A 45 -4.69 -17.27 -4.26
C ALA A 45 -6.11 -17.24 -4.87
N LYS A 46 -6.44 -18.19 -5.75
CA LYS A 46 -7.77 -18.32 -6.36
C LYS A 46 -8.63 -19.44 -5.78
N SER A 47 -8.02 -20.50 -5.22
CA SER A 47 -8.74 -21.71 -4.78
C SER A 47 -9.22 -21.67 -3.33
N ASN A 48 -8.67 -20.79 -2.50
CA ASN A 48 -9.17 -20.59 -1.15
C ASN A 48 -10.16 -19.43 -1.15
N ASN A 49 -11.33 -19.63 -0.54
CA ASN A 49 -12.18 -18.57 -0.01
C ASN A 49 -11.42 -17.87 1.14
N SER A 50 -10.31 -17.25 0.79
CA SER A 50 -9.44 -16.51 1.68
C SER A 50 -10.27 -15.32 2.12
N GLY A 51 -10.73 -15.38 3.38
CA GLY A 51 -11.51 -14.34 4.04
C GLY A 51 -10.71 -13.03 4.05
N TYR A 52 -10.74 -12.34 2.91
CA TYR A 52 -9.97 -11.15 2.65
C TYR A 52 -10.49 -10.07 3.59
N ASN A 53 -9.80 -9.94 4.72
CA ASN A 53 -10.12 -8.96 5.72
C ASN A 53 -9.11 -7.80 5.61
N PRO A 54 -9.50 -6.68 4.98
CA PRO A 54 -8.59 -5.56 4.76
C PRO A 54 -8.08 -4.95 6.07
N SER A 55 -8.81 -5.10 7.19
CA SER A 55 -8.37 -4.59 8.50
C SER A 55 -7.18 -5.37 9.06
N LEU A 56 -7.18 -6.70 8.94
CA LEU A 56 -6.08 -7.55 9.40
C LEU A 56 -4.81 -7.31 8.58
N ILE A 57 -4.95 -7.15 7.26
CA ILE A 57 -3.84 -6.85 6.35
C ILE A 57 -3.23 -5.48 6.69
N LYS A 58 -4.06 -4.46 6.94
CA LYS A 58 -3.59 -3.14 7.37
C LYS A 58 -2.82 -3.22 8.68
N LYS A 59 -3.36 -3.93 9.68
CA LYS A 59 -2.72 -4.12 10.99
C LYS A 59 -1.35 -4.80 10.88
N GLN A 60 -1.25 -5.87 10.09
CA GLN A 60 0.03 -6.56 9.86
C GLN A 60 1.06 -5.66 9.17
N ARG A 61 0.66 -4.90 8.14
CA ARG A 61 1.54 -3.94 7.47
C ARG A 61 2.04 -2.86 8.41
N GLU A 62 1.16 -2.35 9.27
CA GLU A 62 1.50 -1.32 10.24
C GLU A 62 2.52 -1.83 11.27
N ILE A 63 2.29 -3.01 11.86
CA ILE A 63 3.23 -3.64 12.80
C ILE A 63 4.61 -3.81 12.15
N TYR A 64 4.65 -4.28 10.91
CA TYR A 64 5.90 -4.45 10.17
C TYR A 64 6.63 -3.13 9.91
N ASN A 65 5.89 -2.09 9.51
CA ASN A 65 6.45 -0.75 9.30
C ASN A 65 6.98 -0.15 10.59
N ASN A 66 6.27 -0.34 11.70
CA ASN A 66 6.71 0.13 13.01
C ASN A 66 7.98 -0.60 13.47
N ALA A 67 8.05 -1.93 13.30
CA ALA A 67 9.26 -2.70 13.56
C ALA A 67 10.46 -2.20 12.73
N LYS A 68 10.23 -1.86 11.44
CA LYS A 68 11.28 -1.26 10.59
C LYS A 68 11.76 0.08 11.12
N LYS A 69 10.84 0.97 11.53
CA LYS A 69 11.18 2.28 12.11
C LYS A 69 12.01 2.11 13.38
N VAL A 70 11.60 1.21 14.28
CA VAL A 70 12.36 0.90 15.52
C VAL A 70 13.75 0.36 15.19
N LYS A 71 13.86 -0.58 14.23
CA LYS A 71 15.17 -1.11 13.81
C LYS A 71 16.06 -0.03 13.21
N LYS A 72 15.50 0.87 12.39
CA LYS A 72 16.22 2.01 11.82
C LYS A 72 16.72 2.96 12.91
N TYR A 73 15.86 3.31 13.86
CA TYR A 73 16.22 4.16 14.99
C TYR A 73 17.31 3.54 15.87
N LYS A 74 17.18 2.26 16.23
CA LYS A 74 18.22 1.53 16.97
C LYS A 74 19.56 1.51 16.23
N LYS A 75 19.55 1.41 14.90
CA LYS A 75 20.77 1.47 14.08
C LYS A 75 21.41 2.86 14.14
N MET A 76 20.61 3.93 14.05
CA MET A 76 21.11 5.30 14.18
C MET A 76 21.69 5.58 15.56
N LEU A 77 21.03 5.15 16.64
CA LEU A 77 21.57 5.28 18.00
C LEU A 77 22.92 4.58 18.16
N LYS A 78 23.07 3.37 17.60
CA LYS A 78 24.37 2.68 17.59
C LYS A 78 25.43 3.48 16.86
N GLN A 79 25.10 4.06 15.70
CA GLN A 79 26.05 4.90 14.94
C GLN A 79 26.45 6.15 15.73
N GLN A 80 25.52 6.80 16.42
CA GLN A 80 25.81 7.96 17.26
C GLN A 80 26.71 7.59 18.45
N ASN A 81 26.44 6.46 19.12
CA ASN A 81 27.29 5.96 20.22
C ASN A 81 28.67 5.49 19.75
N HIS A 82 28.87 5.20 18.45
CA HIS A 82 30.19 4.96 17.88
C HIS A 82 30.93 6.24 17.48
N GLN A 83 30.27 7.41 17.44
CA GLN A 83 30.93 8.72 17.24
C GLN A 83 31.46 9.34 18.53
N SER A 84 31.11 8.79 19.70
CA SER A 84 31.72 9.13 21.00
C SER A 84 33.11 8.51 21.21
N ASP A 85 33.63 7.76 20.24
CA ASP A 85 35.00 7.24 20.24
C ASP A 85 35.79 7.95 19.10
N PRO A 86 36.74 8.86 19.42
CA PRO A 86 37.33 9.78 18.46
C PRO A 86 38.09 9.10 17.30
N SER A 87 38.40 7.81 17.40
CA SER A 87 39.15 7.05 16.39
C SER A 87 38.35 6.69 15.12
N VAL A 88 37.01 6.78 15.14
CA VAL A 88 36.16 6.39 14.00
C VAL A 88 35.77 7.57 13.11
N SER A 89 35.81 8.79 13.64
CA SER A 89 35.45 10.02 12.89
C SER A 89 36.40 10.27 11.71
N GLN A 90 37.66 9.87 11.84
CA GLN A 90 38.70 10.06 10.82
C GLN A 90 38.48 9.19 9.56
N ARG A 91 37.95 7.97 9.70
CA ARG A 91 37.68 7.07 8.53
C ARG A 91 36.53 7.53 7.65
N HIS A 92 35.66 8.40 8.16
CA HIS A 92 34.53 8.93 7.38
C HIS A 92 34.93 10.12 6.49
N ILE A 93 36.06 10.77 6.79
CA ILE A 93 36.59 11.93 6.04
C ILE A 93 37.49 11.48 4.88
N GLU A 94 38.25 10.39 5.06
CA GLU A 94 39.20 9.89 4.04
C GLU A 94 38.52 9.32 2.77
N ASN A 95 37.27 8.86 2.85
CA ASN A 95 36.53 8.32 1.70
C ASN A 95 35.92 9.39 0.76
N LEU A 96 36.15 10.69 1.01
CA LEU A 96 35.57 11.79 0.23
C LEU A 96 36.62 12.64 -0.53
N ASN A 97 37.92 12.39 -0.34
CA ASN A 97 38.98 13.31 -0.77
C ASN A 97 39.97 12.76 -1.81
N GLU A 98 39.56 11.82 -2.67
CA GLU A 98 40.37 11.45 -3.86
C GLU A 98 39.55 11.54 -5.13
N THR A 99 39.26 12.76 -5.59
CA THR A 99 39.23 13.06 -7.03
C THR A 99 39.49 14.56 -7.19
N GLU A 100 40.77 14.93 -7.31
CA GLU A 100 41.12 16.15 -8.01
C GLU A 100 40.68 16.00 -9.46
N GLU A 101 39.81 16.91 -9.91
CA GLU A 101 39.94 17.48 -11.24
C GLU A 101 39.28 18.86 -11.22
N ASP A 102 40.16 19.85 -11.31
CA ASP A 102 39.87 21.25 -11.48
C ASP A 102 39.19 21.49 -12.84
N LYS A 103 38.01 22.12 -12.81
CA LYS A 103 37.43 23.07 -13.80
C LYS A 103 35.90 23.14 -13.66
N ASP A 104 35.38 24.37 -13.74
CA ASP A 104 33.97 24.75 -13.96
C ASP A 104 32.97 24.67 -12.78
N LYS A 105 33.22 25.44 -11.71
CA LYS A 105 32.24 25.64 -10.62
C LYS A 105 31.19 26.76 -10.85
N ASN A 106 31.26 27.54 -11.93
CA ASN A 106 30.29 28.63 -12.19
C ASN A 106 29.05 28.23 -13.01
N GLY A 107 29.08 27.15 -13.79
CA GLY A 107 27.91 26.68 -14.56
C GLY A 107 26.92 25.80 -13.77
N ARG A 108 27.43 25.02 -12.79
CA ARG A 108 26.62 24.04 -12.03
C ARG A 108 25.72 24.66 -10.96
N ARG A 109 26.02 25.87 -10.48
CA ARG A 109 25.21 26.56 -9.45
C ARG A 109 23.90 27.13 -10.00
N ARG A 110 23.83 27.50 -11.29
CA ARG A 110 22.60 28.02 -11.91
C ARG A 110 21.58 26.90 -12.17
N ARG A 111 22.01 25.73 -12.68
CA ARG A 111 21.11 24.59 -12.98
C ARG A 111 20.48 23.90 -11.76
N LYS A 112 21.02 24.06 -10.55
CA LYS A 112 20.42 23.50 -9.33
C LYS A 112 19.17 24.27 -8.86
N LYS A 113 19.08 25.58 -9.17
CA LYS A 113 17.94 26.41 -8.74
C LYS A 113 16.65 26.08 -9.50
N ASP A 114 16.76 25.71 -10.78
CA ASP A 114 15.60 25.32 -11.60
C ASP A 114 15.03 23.94 -11.19
N SER A 115 15.85 23.05 -10.63
CA SER A 115 15.38 21.74 -10.13
C SER A 115 14.66 21.80 -8.78
N ALA A 116 14.93 22.83 -7.96
CA ALA A 116 14.33 22.99 -6.64
C ALA A 116 12.88 23.50 -6.72
N PHE A 117 12.57 24.30 -7.75
CA PHE A 117 11.20 24.76 -8.03
C PHE A 117 10.25 23.60 -8.38
N SER A 118 10.76 22.54 -9.01
CA SER A 118 9.94 21.38 -9.41
C SER A 118 9.42 20.55 -8.22
N LEU A 119 10.16 20.46 -7.11
CA LEU A 119 9.77 19.62 -5.96
C LEU A 119 8.64 20.28 -5.14
N GLU A 120 8.73 21.59 -4.92
CA GLU A 120 7.70 22.35 -4.21
C GLU A 120 6.38 22.36 -5.00
N GLU A 121 6.47 22.51 -6.33
CA GLU A 121 5.31 22.47 -7.21
C GLU A 121 4.64 21.09 -7.23
N LEU A 122 5.43 20.00 -7.24
CA LEU A 122 4.91 18.64 -7.12
C LEU A 122 4.18 18.40 -5.79
N TYR A 123 4.73 18.95 -4.70
CA TYR A 123 4.12 18.82 -3.37
C TYR A 123 2.78 19.57 -3.28
N LYS A 124 2.74 20.80 -3.80
CA LYS A 124 1.50 21.61 -3.88
C LYS A 124 0.44 20.88 -4.71
N LYS A 125 0.79 20.40 -5.90
CA LYS A 125 -0.12 19.65 -6.79
C LYS A 125 -0.69 18.39 -6.13
N GLN A 126 0.15 17.58 -5.47
CA GLN A 126 -0.32 16.38 -4.77
C GLN A 126 -1.25 16.71 -3.60
N HIS A 127 -0.96 17.79 -2.87
CA HIS A 127 -1.81 18.22 -1.76
C HIS A 127 -3.18 18.68 -2.27
N GLU A 128 -3.21 19.48 -3.35
CA GLU A 128 -4.45 19.95 -3.98
C GLU A 128 -5.29 18.81 -4.54
N GLU A 129 -4.67 17.81 -5.18
CA GLU A 129 -5.38 16.63 -5.70
C GLU A 129 -5.99 15.80 -4.56
N LYS A 130 -5.24 15.61 -3.46
CA LYS A 130 -5.72 14.88 -2.29
C LYS A 130 -6.87 15.59 -1.56
N GLU A 131 -6.82 16.92 -1.46
CA GLU A 131 -7.91 17.70 -0.88
C GLU A 131 -9.15 17.68 -1.78
N ARG A 132 -8.99 17.74 -3.10
CA ARG A 132 -10.09 17.55 -4.05
C ARG A 132 -10.74 16.17 -3.92
N GLU A 133 -9.95 15.10 -3.87
CA GLU A 133 -10.45 13.74 -3.68
C GLU A 133 -11.21 13.59 -2.34
N ARG A 134 -10.75 14.25 -1.28
CA ARG A 134 -11.45 14.30 0.01
C ARG A 134 -12.81 14.98 -0.11
N MET A 135 -12.86 16.15 -0.75
CA MET A 135 -14.12 16.88 -0.95
C MET A 135 -15.12 16.08 -1.79
N GLU A 136 -14.68 15.44 -2.87
CA GLU A 136 -15.55 14.59 -3.70
C GLU A 136 -16.12 13.40 -2.93
N ARG A 137 -15.26 12.72 -2.14
CA ARG A 137 -15.70 11.61 -1.28
C ARG A 137 -16.67 12.07 -0.20
N GLU A 138 -16.42 13.22 0.41
CA GLU A 138 -17.32 13.79 1.42
C GLU A 138 -18.67 14.20 0.81
N ALA A 139 -18.68 14.73 -0.41
CA ALA A 139 -19.92 15.06 -1.12
C ALA A 139 -20.77 13.81 -1.39
N VAL A 140 -20.16 12.76 -1.97
CA VAL A 140 -20.84 11.48 -2.23
C VAL A 140 -21.34 10.84 -0.92
N PHE A 141 -20.54 10.93 0.15
CA PHE A 141 -20.94 10.39 1.45
C PHE A 141 -22.11 11.17 2.05
N LYS A 142 -22.11 12.51 1.95
CA LYS A 142 -23.21 13.37 2.42
C LYS A 142 -24.49 13.07 1.66
N GLU A 143 -24.43 12.98 0.33
CA GLU A 143 -25.61 12.66 -0.49
C GLU A 143 -26.18 11.28 -0.11
N LYS A 144 -25.33 10.26 0.00
CA LYS A 144 -25.75 8.92 0.41
C LYS A 144 -26.34 8.90 1.83
N LYS A 145 -25.79 9.71 2.73
CA LYS A 145 -26.31 9.86 4.10
C LYS A 145 -27.70 10.50 4.08
N GLU A 146 -27.89 11.56 3.31
CA GLU A 146 -29.17 12.24 3.18
C GLU A 146 -30.24 11.32 2.56
N GLN A 147 -29.89 10.56 1.53
CA GLN A 147 -30.80 9.56 0.94
C GLN A 147 -31.23 8.51 1.97
N ARG A 148 -30.29 8.02 2.79
CA ARG A 148 -30.59 7.07 3.87
C ARG A 148 -31.49 7.67 4.94
N GLU A 149 -31.21 8.90 5.36
CA GLU A 149 -32.01 9.62 6.35
C GLU A 149 -33.44 9.87 5.85
N LYS A 150 -33.60 10.26 4.58
CA LYS A 150 -34.91 10.39 3.94
C LYS A 150 -35.68 9.07 3.92
N ALA A 151 -35.02 7.97 3.55
CA ALA A 151 -35.65 6.64 3.56
C ALA A 151 -36.02 6.19 4.99
N GLU A 152 -35.16 6.47 5.97
CA GLU A 152 -35.41 6.15 7.36
C GLU A 152 -36.55 6.98 7.96
N ALA A 153 -36.63 8.28 7.65
CA ALA A 153 -37.72 9.16 8.05
C ALA A 153 -39.07 8.68 7.48
N ARG A 154 -39.09 8.25 6.21
CA ARG A 154 -40.27 7.62 5.59
C ARG A 154 -40.67 6.34 6.32
N ARG A 155 -39.71 5.45 6.60
CA ARG A 155 -39.96 4.21 7.35
C ARG A 155 -40.47 4.49 8.76
N LYS A 156 -39.91 5.46 9.46
CA LYS A 156 -40.29 5.84 10.83
C LYS A 156 -41.71 6.41 10.87
N SER A 157 -42.06 7.31 9.95
CA SER A 157 -43.41 7.89 9.88
C SER A 157 -44.47 6.86 9.50
N LEU A 158 -44.17 5.94 8.56
CA LEU A 158 -45.04 4.80 8.26
C LEU A 158 -45.22 3.92 9.50
N ARG A 159 -44.13 3.56 10.17
CA ARG A 159 -44.14 2.76 11.40
C ARG A 159 -45.00 3.40 12.48
N GLU A 160 -44.84 4.69 12.71
CA GLU A 160 -45.64 5.44 13.69
C GLU A 160 -47.14 5.36 13.39
N LYS A 161 -47.54 5.55 12.12
CA LYS A 161 -48.94 5.39 11.69
C LYS A 161 -49.46 3.96 11.95
N MET A 162 -48.66 2.94 11.67
CA MET A 162 -49.04 1.53 11.91
C MET A 162 -49.23 1.16 13.38
N PHE A 163 -48.51 1.85 14.29
CA PHE A 163 -48.61 1.64 15.73
C PHE A 163 -49.71 2.46 16.40
N LYS A 164 -50.39 3.35 15.67
CA LYS A 164 -51.54 4.08 16.22
C LYS A 164 -52.65 3.10 16.61
N LYS A 165 -53.22 3.33 17.79
CA LYS A 165 -54.27 2.50 18.38
C LYS A 165 -55.53 3.32 18.64
N THR A 166 -56.68 2.65 18.62
CA THR A 166 -57.97 3.19 19.05
C THR A 166 -58.01 3.31 20.57
N ARG A 167 -59.07 3.94 21.11
CA ARG A 167 -59.28 4.06 22.57
C ARG A 167 -59.25 2.72 23.31
N LYS A 168 -59.67 1.62 22.66
CA LYS A 168 -59.66 0.26 23.21
C LYS A 168 -58.33 -0.48 22.98
N GLY A 169 -57.30 0.18 22.45
CA GLY A 169 -55.97 -0.40 22.21
C GLY A 169 -55.83 -1.22 20.92
N GLN A 170 -56.90 -1.36 20.13
CA GLN A 170 -56.85 -2.02 18.83
C GLN A 170 -56.09 -1.16 17.82
N PRO A 171 -55.30 -1.72 16.91
CA PRO A 171 -54.62 -0.95 15.88
C PRO A 171 -55.62 -0.24 14.96
N ILE A 172 -55.31 0.99 14.57
CA ILE A 172 -56.16 1.75 13.64
C ILE A 172 -56.09 1.11 12.25
N MET A 173 -57.19 0.50 11.81
CA MET A 173 -57.26 -0.24 10.54
C MET A 173 -57.08 0.65 9.31
N LYS A 174 -57.45 1.94 9.38
CA LYS A 174 -57.27 2.92 8.29
C LYS A 174 -55.86 2.87 7.71
N TYR A 175 -54.85 3.05 8.57
CA TYR A 175 -53.45 3.11 8.12
C TYR A 175 -52.95 1.76 7.60
N ARG A 176 -53.39 0.64 8.19
CA ARG A 176 -53.01 -0.70 7.74
C ARG A 176 -53.56 -1.02 6.37
N ILE A 177 -54.83 -0.69 6.12
CA ILE A 177 -55.48 -0.87 4.83
C ILE A 177 -54.79 0.00 3.77
N GLU A 178 -54.54 1.27 4.06
CA GLU A 178 -53.79 2.18 3.16
C GLU A 178 -52.45 1.57 2.73
N HIS A 179 -51.67 1.03 3.65
CA HIS A 179 -50.38 0.40 3.31
C HIS A 179 -50.53 -0.89 2.53
N LEU A 180 -51.50 -1.76 2.86
CA LEU A 180 -51.76 -2.96 2.05
C LEU A 180 -52.11 -2.58 0.61
N LEU A 181 -52.95 -1.56 0.41
CA LEU A 181 -53.31 -1.05 -0.92
C LEU A 181 -52.09 -0.48 -1.65
N GLU A 182 -51.27 0.33 -0.99
CA GLU A 182 -50.02 0.88 -1.56
C GLU A 182 -49.05 -0.25 -1.97
N THR A 183 -48.93 -1.29 -1.15
CA THR A 183 -48.05 -2.44 -1.43
C THR A 183 -48.56 -3.24 -2.63
N ILE A 184 -49.87 -3.44 -2.73
CA ILE A 184 -50.50 -4.11 -3.88
C ILE A 184 -50.31 -3.28 -5.14
N GLN A 185 -50.59 -1.98 -5.12
CA GLN A 185 -50.42 -1.08 -6.27
C GLN A 185 -48.96 -1.00 -6.72
N GLY A 186 -48.00 -0.87 -5.79
CA GLY A 186 -46.57 -0.89 -6.10
C GLY A 186 -46.10 -2.23 -6.67
N SER A 187 -46.69 -3.34 -6.26
CA SER A 187 -46.40 -4.67 -6.84
C SER A 187 -47.04 -4.89 -8.22
N ALA A 188 -48.21 -4.28 -8.46
CA ALA A 188 -48.94 -4.39 -9.72
C ALA A 188 -48.35 -3.47 -10.80
N GLY A 189 -47.86 -2.27 -10.44
CA GLY A 189 -47.24 -1.31 -11.36
C GLY A 189 -45.81 -1.67 -11.81
N ASN A 190 -45.17 -2.66 -11.19
CA ASN A 190 -43.86 -3.19 -11.63
C ASN A 190 -43.99 -4.38 -12.60
N LYS A 191 -45.22 -4.70 -13.04
CA LYS A 191 -45.51 -5.67 -14.10
C LYS A 191 -45.90 -4.94 -15.38
N SER A 192 -44.98 -4.18 -15.97
CA SER A 192 -45.09 -3.64 -17.32
C SER A 192 -43.71 -3.38 -17.88
#